data_AF-A0A2L0CJI0-F1
#
_entry.id   AF-A0A2L0CJI0-F1
#
_cell.length_a   1.000
_cell.length_b   1.000
_cell.length_c   1.000
_cell.angle_alpha   90.00
_cell.angle_beta   90.00
_cell.angle_gamma   90.00
#
_symmetry.space_group_name_H-M   'P 1'
#
loop_
_entity.id
_entity.type
_entity.pdbx_description
1 polymer ?
#
loop_
_entity_poly.entity_id
_entity_poly.type
_entity_poly.pdbx_seq_one_letter_code
_entity_poly.pdbx_strand_id
1 'polypeptide(L)'
;YKALFISYRRKQRGENVDFSDLEMESCMANQPPGAPDLSLLSFQGGFHGRTIGTLATTHSKAIHKVDIPSMDWPAAPFPKYKYPLEKNQRENQEQDRKCLEAVEDLIEKYKKKGKPVAGIVVEPIQSEGGDNEASPEFFQGLQKIAKRTGAGLLIDEVQTGGGATGKMWCHEHFNLETPPDLVSFSKKMLLGGFYHNMDMRPQQTYRI
;
A
#
# COMPACT_ATOMS: atom_id res chain seq x y z
N TYR A 1 5.38 -4.99 3.97
CA TYR A 1 6.22 -3.99 3.26
C TYR A 1 7.46 -4.60 2.63
N LYS A 2 8.30 -5.35 3.35
CA LYS A 2 9.48 -6.05 2.79
C LYS A 2 9.17 -6.80 1.48
N ALA A 3 8.09 -7.59 1.44
CA ALA A 3 7.68 -8.33 0.25
C ALA A 3 7.48 -7.45 -1.00
N LEU A 4 6.88 -6.26 -0.85
CA LEU A 4 6.70 -5.29 -1.94
C LEU A 4 8.05 -4.82 -2.49
N PHE A 5 8.97 -4.40 -1.61
CA PHE A 5 10.30 -3.96 -2.02
C PHE A 5 11.12 -5.08 -2.66
N ILE A 6 11.05 -6.29 -2.11
CA ILE A 6 11.75 -7.46 -2.64
C ILE A 6 11.22 -7.80 -4.03
N SER A 7 9.90 -7.93 -4.20
CA SER A 7 9.27 -8.24 -5.49
C SER A 7 9.57 -7.15 -6.52
N TYR A 8 9.47 -5.88 -6.13
CA TYR A 8 9.78 -4.75 -7.01
C TYR A 8 11.24 -4.77 -7.50
N ARG A 9 12.21 -4.96 -6.60
CA ARG A 9 13.63 -5.08 -6.99
C ARG A 9 13.93 -6.35 -7.77
N ARG A 10 13.27 -7.46 -7.46
CA ARG A 10 13.37 -8.70 -8.25
C ARG A 10 12.92 -8.45 -9.69
N LYS A 11 11.76 -7.83 -9.90
CA LYS A 11 11.25 -7.47 -11.23
C LYS A 11 12.18 -6.52 -11.98
N GLN A 12 12.79 -5.55 -11.30
CA GLN A 12 13.78 -4.65 -11.91
C GLN A 12 15.10 -5.34 -12.28
N ARG A 13 15.57 -6.27 -11.43
CA ARG A 13 16.82 -7.01 -11.67
C ARG A 13 16.64 -8.11 -12.73
N GLY A 14 15.45 -8.70 -12.80
CA GLY A 14 15.15 -9.91 -13.56
C GLY A 14 14.89 -11.09 -12.61
N GLU A 15 14.01 -12.01 -13.02
CA GLU A 15 13.49 -13.08 -12.16
C GLU A 15 14.52 -14.13 -11.73
N ASN A 16 15.62 -14.33 -12.48
CA ASN A 16 16.64 -15.34 -12.19
C ASN A 16 18.05 -14.73 -12.18
N VAL A 17 18.18 -13.55 -11.57
CA VAL A 17 19.44 -12.82 -11.49
C VAL A 17 19.88 -12.77 -10.02
N ASP A 18 21.07 -13.29 -9.75
CA ASP A 18 21.68 -13.26 -8.42
C ASP A 18 22.03 -11.83 -7.98
N PHE A 19 22.18 -11.63 -6.68
CA PHE A 19 22.63 -10.35 -6.14
C PHE A 19 24.10 -10.12 -6.51
N SER A 20 24.43 -8.90 -6.90
CA SER A 20 25.84 -8.52 -7.09
C SER A 20 26.56 -8.37 -5.74
N ASP A 21 27.89 -8.55 -5.73
CA ASP A 21 28.71 -8.30 -4.54
C ASP A 21 28.50 -6.89 -3.99
N LEU A 22 28.42 -5.88 -4.89
CA LEU A 22 28.14 -4.50 -4.51
C LEU A 22 26.79 -4.34 -3.80
N GLU A 23 25.73 -5.03 -4.25
CA GLU A 23 24.43 -5.01 -3.55
C GLU A 23 24.54 -5.66 -2.17
N MET A 24 25.26 -6.78 -2.05
CA MET A 24 25.43 -7.51 -0.79
C MET A 24 26.26 -6.73 0.22
N GLU A 25 27.32 -6.05 -0.21
CA GLU A 25 28.19 -5.25 0.65
C GLU A 25 27.52 -3.94 1.06
N SER A 26 26.96 -3.20 0.11
CA SER A 26 26.34 -1.88 0.39
C SER A 26 25.11 -1.98 1.30
N CYS A 27 24.33 -3.06 1.24
CA CYS A 27 23.16 -3.20 2.11
C CYS A 27 23.53 -3.28 3.59
N MET A 28 24.69 -3.86 3.94
CA MET A 28 25.16 -3.96 5.32
C MET A 28 25.58 -2.60 5.90
N ALA A 29 25.86 -1.63 5.03
CA ALA A 29 26.13 -0.23 5.40
C ALA A 29 24.89 0.68 5.26
N ASN A 30 23.71 0.11 4.98
CA ASN A 30 22.47 0.85 4.66
C ASN A 30 22.61 1.81 3.46
N GLN A 31 23.42 1.44 2.45
CA GLN A 31 23.65 2.25 1.26
C GLN A 31 23.10 1.59 -0.01
N PRO A 32 22.74 2.38 -1.05
CA PRO A 32 22.49 1.87 -2.39
C PRO A 32 23.75 1.22 -3.01
N PRO A 33 23.58 0.26 -3.94
CA PRO A 33 22.32 -0.27 -4.46
C PRO A 33 21.65 -1.34 -3.57
N GLY A 34 22.34 -1.84 -2.53
CA GLY A 34 21.85 -2.91 -1.66
C GLY A 34 20.68 -2.53 -0.77
N ALA A 35 20.68 -1.30 -0.24
CA ALA A 35 19.55 -0.65 0.41
C ALA A 35 19.01 0.44 -0.52
N PRO A 36 18.08 0.11 -1.44
CA PRO A 36 17.60 1.05 -2.44
C PRO A 36 16.68 2.11 -1.83
N ASP A 37 16.70 3.32 -2.41
CA ASP A 37 15.78 4.40 -2.05
C ASP A 37 14.43 4.17 -2.76
N LEU A 38 13.60 3.30 -2.21
CA LEU A 38 12.25 3.01 -2.68
C LEU A 38 11.20 3.63 -1.77
N SER A 39 10.00 3.82 -2.29
CA SER A 39 8.86 4.30 -1.50
C SER A 39 7.65 3.38 -1.54
N LEU A 40 6.78 3.50 -0.52
CA LEU A 40 5.41 3.02 -0.57
C LEU A 40 4.47 4.21 -0.67
N LEU A 41 3.42 4.09 -1.46
CA LEU A 41 2.36 5.08 -1.51
C LEU A 41 1.27 4.69 -0.50
N SER A 42 0.91 5.61 0.39
CA SER A 42 -0.18 5.48 1.35
C SER A 42 -1.24 6.56 1.11
N PHE A 43 -2.24 6.64 1.99
CA PHE A 43 -3.33 7.61 1.89
C PHE A 43 -3.42 8.49 3.13
N GLN A 44 -3.77 9.77 2.93
CA GLN A 44 -4.18 10.67 4.01
C GLN A 44 -5.36 10.05 4.78
N GLY A 45 -5.34 10.15 6.12
CA GLY A 45 -6.30 9.46 6.98
C GLY A 45 -5.93 8.03 7.35
N GLY A 46 -5.05 7.35 6.60
CA GLY A 46 -4.75 5.93 6.83
C GLY A 46 -4.04 5.63 8.15
N PHE A 47 -4.19 4.40 8.66
CA PHE A 47 -3.47 3.88 9.83
C PHE A 47 -3.02 2.43 9.61
N HIS A 48 -1.70 2.24 9.54
CA HIS A 48 -1.09 0.93 9.25
C HIS A 48 -0.16 0.44 10.38
N GLY A 49 -0.06 1.19 11.48
CA GLY A 49 0.75 0.84 12.65
C GLY A 49 1.59 2.01 13.17
N ARG A 50 2.44 1.71 14.15
CA ARG A 50 3.26 2.72 14.86
C ARG A 50 4.75 2.42 14.90
N THR A 51 5.19 1.29 14.33
CA THR A 51 6.63 1.06 14.13
C THR A 51 7.11 1.99 13.01
N ILE A 52 8.37 2.44 13.01
CA ILE A 52 8.86 3.51 12.11
C ILE A 52 8.42 3.32 10.65
N GLY A 53 8.54 2.10 10.11
CA GLY A 53 8.12 1.81 8.73
C GLY A 53 6.60 1.91 8.50
N THR A 54 5.77 1.43 9.43
CA THR A 54 4.29 1.53 9.35
C THR A 54 3.77 2.92 9.74
N LEU A 55 4.56 3.66 10.51
CA LEU A 55 4.26 5.04 10.87
C LEU A 55 4.50 5.98 9.69
N ALA A 56 5.47 5.68 8.81
CA ALA A 56 5.70 6.43 7.59
C ALA A 56 4.47 6.46 6.68
N THR A 57 3.72 5.35 6.61
CA THR A 57 2.48 5.21 5.83
C THR A 57 1.21 5.55 6.61
N THR A 58 1.29 5.83 7.91
CA THR A 58 0.15 6.25 8.74
C THR A 58 -0.04 7.76 8.69
N HIS A 59 -1.26 8.25 8.47
CA HIS A 59 -1.62 9.68 8.37
C HIS A 59 -2.95 10.00 9.09
N SER A 60 -3.20 9.34 10.22
CA SER A 60 -4.45 9.45 10.99
C SER A 60 -4.52 10.71 11.89
N LYS A 61 -3.60 10.87 12.85
CA LYS A 61 -3.61 11.97 13.84
C LYS A 61 -2.19 12.48 14.07
N ALA A 62 -2.04 13.79 14.30
CA ALA A 62 -0.73 14.42 14.52
C ALA A 62 0.02 13.81 15.72
N ILE A 63 -0.68 13.54 16.83
CA ILE A 63 -0.10 12.94 18.04
C ILE A 63 0.47 11.53 17.83
N HIS A 64 0.06 10.83 16.76
CA HIS A 64 0.65 9.54 16.42
C HIS A 64 2.04 9.69 15.77
N LYS A 65 2.37 10.85 15.19
CA LYS A 65 3.54 11.05 14.32
C LYS A 65 4.58 12.03 14.83
N VAL A 66 4.18 13.03 15.61
CA VAL A 66 5.08 14.11 16.08
C VAL A 66 6.30 13.52 16.81
N ASP A 67 7.47 14.14 16.62
CA ASP A 67 8.76 13.76 17.22
C ASP A 67 9.38 12.43 16.76
N ILE A 68 8.79 11.73 15.78
CA ILE A 68 9.33 10.47 15.24
C ILE A 68 9.94 10.68 13.83
N PRO A 69 11.19 10.25 13.58
CA PRO A 69 11.76 10.24 12.23
C PRO A 69 10.87 9.47 11.24
N SER A 70 10.81 9.95 10.01
CA SER A 70 9.96 9.37 8.97
C SER A 70 10.68 9.26 7.63
N MET A 71 9.99 8.64 6.67
CA MET A 71 10.47 8.44 5.31
C MET A 71 9.74 9.43 4.39
N ASP A 72 10.47 10.05 3.46
CA ASP A 72 9.87 10.85 2.38
C ASP A 72 9.22 9.90 1.37
N TRP A 73 8.01 9.45 1.67
CA TRP A 73 7.17 8.57 0.86
C TRP A 73 5.85 9.29 0.50
N PRO A 74 5.25 9.02 -0.68
CA PRO A 74 4.04 9.70 -1.10
C PRO A 74 2.82 9.30 -0.29
N ALA A 75 1.98 10.28 0.04
CA ALA A 75 0.64 10.07 0.60
C ALA A 75 -0.41 10.74 -0.29
N ALA A 76 -1.25 9.94 -0.95
CA ALA A 76 -2.35 10.41 -1.79
C ALA A 76 -3.56 10.83 -0.94
N PRO A 77 -4.46 11.71 -1.45
CA PRO A 77 -5.76 11.90 -0.82
C PRO A 77 -6.60 10.61 -0.91
N PHE A 78 -7.38 10.33 0.13
CA PHE A 78 -8.44 9.30 0.10
C PHE A 78 -9.78 9.95 -0.24
N PRO A 79 -10.71 9.27 -0.96
CA PRO A 79 -12.00 9.84 -1.31
C PRO A 79 -12.76 10.39 -0.09
N LYS A 80 -13.37 11.57 -0.24
CA LYS A 80 -14.20 12.19 0.80
C LYS A 80 -15.64 12.31 0.30
N TYR A 81 -16.46 11.33 0.63
CA TYR A 81 -17.83 11.28 0.15
C TYR A 81 -18.76 12.27 0.84
N LYS A 82 -19.71 12.76 0.06
CA LYS A 82 -20.86 13.51 0.55
C LYS A 82 -22.04 12.56 0.76
N TYR A 83 -22.76 12.81 1.84
CA TYR A 83 -23.93 12.02 2.26
C TYR A 83 -25.20 12.88 2.23
N PRO A 84 -26.39 12.29 1.99
CA PRO A 84 -26.64 10.87 1.67
C PRO A 84 -26.08 10.46 0.30
N LEU A 85 -25.59 9.22 0.17
CA LEU A 85 -24.84 8.75 -1.01
C LEU A 85 -25.68 8.83 -2.30
N GLU A 86 -26.97 8.51 -2.20
CA GLU A 86 -27.89 8.44 -3.34
C GLU A 86 -28.09 9.80 -3.99
N LYS A 87 -27.91 10.88 -3.22
CA LYS A 87 -28.07 12.27 -3.66
C LYS A 87 -26.78 12.90 -4.18
N ASN A 88 -25.63 12.25 -3.98
CA ASN A 88 -24.31 12.82 -4.27
C ASN A 88 -23.43 11.90 -5.14
N GLN A 89 -24.06 11.03 -5.96
CA GLN A 89 -23.34 10.01 -6.75
C GLN A 89 -22.29 10.63 -7.67
N ARG A 90 -22.64 11.73 -8.36
CA ARG A 90 -21.74 12.42 -9.28
C ARG A 90 -20.52 12.99 -8.55
N GLU A 91 -20.74 13.65 -7.42
CA GLU A 91 -19.67 14.23 -6.61
C GLU A 91 -18.74 13.15 -6.06
N ASN A 92 -19.27 12.02 -5.64
CA ASN A 92 -18.50 10.92 -5.06
C ASN A 92 -17.68 10.17 -6.13
N GLN A 93 -18.26 9.90 -7.30
CA GLN A 93 -17.51 9.38 -8.46
C GLN A 93 -16.36 10.30 -8.88
N GLU A 94 -16.59 11.62 -8.82
CA GLU A 94 -15.56 12.61 -9.10
C GLU A 94 -14.47 12.64 -8.02
N GLN A 95 -14.80 12.35 -6.75
CA GLN A 95 -13.79 12.17 -5.70
C GLN A 95 -12.90 10.96 -5.98
N ASP A 96 -13.47 9.83 -6.38
CA ASP A 96 -12.69 8.64 -6.74
C ASP A 96 -11.73 8.95 -7.87
N ARG A 97 -12.23 9.55 -8.96
CA ARG A 97 -11.42 9.95 -10.12
C ARG A 97 -10.25 10.84 -9.72
N LYS A 98 -10.51 11.90 -8.95
CA LYS A 98 -9.45 12.83 -8.49
C LYS A 98 -8.41 12.14 -7.61
N CYS A 99 -8.81 11.22 -6.74
CA CYS A 99 -7.89 10.51 -5.88
C CYS A 99 -7.03 9.52 -6.69
N LEU A 100 -7.61 8.83 -7.66
CA LEU A 100 -6.86 7.96 -8.58
C LEU A 100 -5.86 8.74 -9.44
N GLU A 101 -6.23 9.91 -9.96
CA GLU A 101 -5.31 10.80 -10.69
C GLU A 101 -4.15 11.25 -9.80
N ALA A 102 -4.43 11.64 -8.56
CA ALA A 102 -3.39 12.01 -7.60
C ALA A 102 -2.43 10.85 -7.27
N VAL A 103 -2.92 9.61 -7.24
CA VAL A 103 -2.08 8.41 -7.08
C VAL A 103 -1.11 8.28 -8.26
N GLU A 104 -1.60 8.39 -9.50
CA GLU A 104 -0.77 8.31 -10.70
C GLU A 104 0.30 9.42 -10.73
N ASP A 105 -0.11 10.67 -10.45
CA ASP A 105 0.79 11.82 -10.40
C ASP A 105 1.89 11.65 -9.35
N LEU A 106 1.54 11.12 -8.17
CA LEU A 106 2.51 10.87 -7.10
C LEU A 106 3.49 9.76 -7.48
N ILE A 107 3.04 8.68 -8.11
CA ILE A 107 3.93 7.60 -8.60
C ILE A 107 4.96 8.16 -9.58
N GLU A 108 4.51 8.95 -10.57
CA GLU A 108 5.41 9.53 -11.57
C GLU A 108 6.35 10.58 -10.95
N LYS A 109 5.84 11.42 -10.04
CA LYS A 109 6.66 12.40 -9.30
C LYS A 109 7.77 11.72 -8.50
N TYR A 110 7.46 10.64 -7.79
CA TYR A 110 8.43 9.93 -6.95
C TYR A 110 9.43 9.13 -7.77
N LYS A 111 9.01 8.58 -8.92
CA LYS A 111 9.93 8.01 -9.92
C LYS A 111 10.96 9.05 -10.40
N LYS A 112 10.52 10.27 -10.76
CA LYS A 112 11.41 11.37 -11.17
C LYS A 112 12.35 11.85 -10.07
N LYS A 113 11.96 11.68 -8.80
CA LYS A 113 12.81 11.96 -7.63
C LYS A 113 13.87 10.89 -7.38
N GLY A 114 13.92 9.81 -8.16
CA GLY A 114 14.80 8.66 -7.88
C GLY A 114 14.31 7.77 -6.74
N LYS A 115 13.05 7.94 -6.31
CA LYS A 115 12.42 7.19 -5.20
C LYS A 115 11.18 6.43 -5.68
N PRO A 116 11.29 5.46 -6.60
CA PRO A 116 10.13 4.89 -7.24
C PRO A 116 9.21 4.16 -6.24
N VAL A 117 7.90 4.22 -6.50
CA VAL A 117 6.87 3.57 -5.69
C VAL A 117 6.85 2.07 -5.97
N ALA A 118 7.24 1.27 -4.96
CA ALA A 118 7.27 -0.19 -5.04
C ALA A 118 5.91 -0.84 -4.71
N GLY A 119 5.03 -0.10 -4.03
CA GLY A 119 3.69 -0.60 -3.69
C GLY A 119 2.77 0.49 -3.15
N ILE A 120 1.47 0.21 -3.24
CA ILE A 120 0.37 1.01 -2.72
C ILE A 120 -0.20 0.28 -1.50
N VAL A 121 -0.38 0.99 -0.39
CA VAL A 121 -0.92 0.47 0.87
C VAL A 121 -2.22 1.19 1.18
N VAL A 122 -3.32 0.43 1.35
CA VAL A 122 -4.65 1.01 1.58
C VAL A 122 -5.51 0.12 2.47
N GLU A 123 -6.27 0.73 3.39
CA GLU A 123 -7.35 0.05 4.13
C GLU A 123 -8.61 -0.03 3.25
N PRO A 124 -9.39 -1.12 3.27
CA PRO A 124 -10.70 -1.17 2.60
C PRO A 124 -11.68 -0.10 3.10
N ILE A 125 -11.63 0.19 4.40
CA ILE A 125 -12.35 1.27 5.07
C ILE A 125 -11.36 1.85 6.08
N GLN A 126 -11.01 3.13 5.95
CA GLN A 126 -10.05 3.76 6.86
C GLN A 126 -10.67 3.87 8.25
N SER A 127 -10.10 3.23 9.26
CA SER A 127 -10.75 3.22 10.58
C SER A 127 -10.32 4.41 11.44
N GLU A 128 -9.06 4.43 11.90
CA GLU A 128 -8.55 5.49 12.80
C GLU A 128 -8.58 6.90 12.18
N GLY A 129 -8.63 6.96 10.84
CA GLY A 129 -8.80 8.18 10.05
C GLY A 129 -10.20 8.77 10.06
N GLY A 130 -11.19 8.06 10.61
CA GLY A 130 -12.57 8.53 10.74
C GLY A 130 -13.59 7.78 9.88
N ASP A 131 -13.48 6.46 9.80
CA ASP A 131 -14.43 5.58 9.07
C ASP A 131 -14.70 6.05 7.63
N ASN A 132 -13.62 6.35 6.89
CA ASN A 132 -13.74 6.81 5.50
C ASN A 132 -13.90 5.62 4.54
N GLU A 133 -14.96 5.64 3.74
CA GLU A 133 -15.29 4.64 2.73
C GLU A 133 -14.91 5.13 1.32
N ALA A 134 -14.68 4.17 0.42
CA ALA A 134 -14.53 4.41 -1.01
C ALA A 134 -15.23 3.29 -1.80
N SER A 135 -15.58 3.56 -3.05
CA SER A 135 -16.35 2.63 -3.87
C SER A 135 -15.51 1.43 -4.32
N PRO A 136 -16.15 0.31 -4.68
CA PRO A 136 -15.49 -0.79 -5.39
C PRO A 136 -14.66 -0.32 -6.60
N GLU A 137 -15.16 0.63 -7.39
CA GLU A 137 -14.51 1.17 -8.58
C GLU A 137 -13.19 1.90 -8.23
N PHE A 138 -13.12 2.58 -7.08
CA PHE A 138 -11.88 3.17 -6.59
C PHE A 138 -10.80 2.09 -6.37
N PHE A 139 -11.13 1.01 -5.66
CA PHE A 139 -10.17 -0.08 -5.41
C PHE A 139 -9.79 -0.85 -6.69
N GLN A 140 -10.72 -1.03 -7.62
CA GLN A 140 -10.43 -1.56 -8.95
C GLN A 140 -9.48 -0.64 -9.73
N GLY A 141 -9.68 0.68 -9.64
CA GLY A 141 -8.79 1.70 -10.19
C GLY A 141 -7.38 1.59 -9.61
N LEU A 142 -7.25 1.47 -8.29
CA LEU A 142 -5.96 1.26 -7.62
C LEU A 142 -5.26 0.00 -8.11
N GLN A 143 -5.98 -1.11 -8.27
CA GLN A 143 -5.40 -2.34 -8.82
C GLN A 143 -4.87 -2.16 -10.24
N LYS A 144 -5.63 -1.47 -11.11
CA LYS A 144 -5.21 -1.18 -12.48
C LYS A 144 -3.95 -0.31 -12.50
N ILE A 145 -3.88 0.71 -11.64
CA ILE A 145 -2.70 1.58 -11.50
C ILE A 145 -1.49 0.77 -11.01
N ALA A 146 -1.66 -0.04 -9.95
CA ALA A 146 -0.61 -0.88 -9.40
C ALA A 146 -0.01 -1.79 -10.49
N LYS A 147 -0.86 -2.56 -11.19
CA LYS A 147 -0.46 -3.43 -12.30
C LYS A 147 0.31 -2.69 -13.40
N ARG A 148 -0.23 -1.56 -13.88
CA ARG A 148 0.39 -0.79 -14.98
C ARG A 148 1.73 -0.16 -14.60
N THR A 149 1.91 0.22 -13.34
CA THR A 149 3.13 0.88 -12.84
C THR A 149 4.17 -0.11 -12.30
N GLY A 150 3.82 -1.39 -12.18
CA GLY A 150 4.67 -2.43 -11.59
C GLY A 150 4.74 -2.38 -10.07
N ALA A 151 3.96 -1.51 -9.42
CA ALA A 151 3.81 -1.46 -7.97
C ALA A 151 2.90 -2.60 -7.49
N GLY A 152 3.14 -3.15 -6.30
CA GLY A 152 2.22 -4.11 -5.68
C GLY A 152 1.07 -3.43 -4.93
N LEU A 153 -0.10 -4.06 -4.88
CA LEU A 153 -1.25 -3.62 -4.09
C LEU A 153 -1.34 -4.41 -2.77
N LEU A 154 -1.12 -3.71 -1.66
CA LEU A 154 -1.34 -4.22 -0.30
C LEU A 154 -2.65 -3.68 0.26
N ILE A 155 -3.61 -4.57 0.48
CA ILE A 155 -4.85 -4.25 1.21
C ILE A 155 -4.64 -4.55 2.69
N ASP A 156 -4.75 -3.53 3.54
CA ASP A 156 -4.61 -3.68 4.98
C ASP A 156 -5.94 -4.01 5.65
N GLU A 157 -6.14 -5.30 5.93
CA GLU A 157 -7.35 -5.83 6.57
C GLU A 157 -7.16 -6.13 8.05
N VAL A 158 -6.17 -5.49 8.70
CA VAL A 158 -5.94 -5.61 10.14
C VAL A 158 -7.21 -5.28 10.94
N GLN A 159 -8.04 -4.33 10.50
CA GLN A 159 -9.28 -3.96 11.18
C GLN A 159 -10.56 -4.48 10.52
N THR A 160 -10.63 -4.40 9.18
CA THR A 160 -11.81 -4.79 8.39
C THR A 160 -11.96 -6.30 8.24
N GLY A 161 -10.86 -7.05 8.28
CA GLY A 161 -10.87 -8.50 8.17
C GLY A 161 -11.50 -9.18 9.39
N GLY A 162 -12.01 -10.40 9.18
CA GLY A 162 -12.62 -11.22 10.21
C GLY A 162 -14.15 -11.08 10.31
N GLY A 163 -14.85 -10.77 9.21
CA GLY A 163 -16.30 -10.97 9.13
C GLY A 163 -17.19 -9.75 9.34
N ALA A 164 -16.69 -8.65 9.90
CA ALA A 164 -17.54 -7.54 10.37
C ALA A 164 -18.30 -6.81 9.25
N THR A 165 -17.81 -6.87 8.00
CA THR A 165 -18.45 -6.26 6.83
C THR A 165 -19.40 -7.22 6.11
N GLY A 166 -19.72 -8.38 6.71
CA GLY A 166 -20.57 -9.42 6.12
C GLY A 166 -19.84 -10.43 5.22
N LYS A 167 -18.53 -10.25 5.02
CA LYS A 167 -17.62 -11.19 4.34
C LYS A 167 -16.37 -11.41 5.19
N MET A 168 -15.64 -12.51 4.96
CA MET A 168 -14.43 -12.81 5.72
C MET A 168 -13.39 -11.68 5.57
N TRP A 169 -13.21 -11.20 4.35
CA TRP A 169 -12.38 -10.06 4.00
C TRP A 169 -13.21 -8.98 3.31
N CYS A 170 -13.01 -7.72 3.67
CA CYS A 170 -13.77 -6.60 3.10
C CYS A 170 -13.48 -6.40 1.61
N HIS A 171 -12.25 -6.68 1.14
CA HIS A 171 -11.91 -6.53 -0.27
C HIS A 171 -12.71 -7.45 -1.21
N GLU A 172 -13.34 -8.51 -0.68
CA GLU A 172 -14.24 -9.36 -1.45
C GLU A 172 -15.48 -8.60 -1.97
N HIS A 173 -15.82 -7.44 -1.41
CA HIS A 173 -16.88 -6.57 -1.94
C HIS A 173 -16.45 -5.77 -3.17
N PHE A 174 -15.15 -5.67 -3.43
CA PHE A 174 -14.63 -4.78 -4.47
C PHE A 174 -14.63 -5.39 -5.87
N ASN A 175 -14.89 -6.70 -6.00
CA ASN A 175 -14.89 -7.43 -7.28
C ASN A 175 -13.63 -7.12 -8.11
N LEU A 176 -12.47 -7.17 -7.46
CA LEU A 176 -11.18 -6.96 -8.13
C LEU A 176 -10.98 -8.00 -9.23
N GLU A 177 -10.36 -7.60 -10.34
CA GLU A 177 -10.10 -8.49 -11.49
C GLU A 177 -9.21 -9.67 -11.10
N THR A 178 -8.25 -9.42 -10.22
CA THR A 178 -7.40 -10.44 -9.59
C THR A 178 -7.40 -10.25 -8.07
N PRO A 179 -7.04 -11.27 -7.28
CA PRO A 179 -6.78 -11.06 -5.85
C PRO A 179 -5.74 -9.94 -5.62
N PRO A 180 -5.79 -9.22 -4.48
CA PRO A 180 -4.71 -8.30 -4.11
C PRO A 180 -3.35 -9.01 -4.07
N ASP A 181 -2.27 -8.26 -4.31
CA ASP A 181 -0.93 -8.83 -4.24
C ASP A 181 -0.58 -9.29 -2.82
N LEU A 182 -0.98 -8.48 -1.84
CA LEU A 182 -0.83 -8.77 -0.42
C LEU A 182 -2.10 -8.37 0.34
N VAL A 183 -2.39 -9.12 1.40
CA VAL A 183 -3.43 -8.77 2.39
C VAL A 183 -2.84 -8.93 3.79
N SER A 184 -2.73 -7.86 4.58
CA SER A 184 -2.33 -7.97 6.00
C SER A 184 -3.52 -8.17 6.92
N PHE A 185 -3.33 -8.91 8.01
CA PHE A 185 -4.37 -9.17 9.00
C PHE A 185 -3.80 -9.27 10.41
N SER A 186 -4.64 -9.02 11.42
CA SER A 186 -4.35 -9.21 12.84
C SER A 186 -5.68 -9.12 13.63
N LYS A 187 -5.68 -8.53 14.83
CA LYS A 187 -6.86 -8.23 15.66
C LYS A 187 -7.84 -9.41 15.76
N LYS A 188 -8.94 -9.39 15.01
CA LYS A 188 -9.98 -10.44 15.02
C LYS A 188 -9.43 -11.83 14.68
N MET A 189 -8.32 -11.88 13.94
CA MET A 189 -7.66 -13.11 13.54
C MET A 189 -6.77 -13.74 14.62
N LEU A 190 -6.69 -13.13 15.82
CA LEU A 190 -5.83 -13.49 16.96
C LEU A 190 -4.34 -13.33 16.68
N LEU A 191 -3.83 -13.96 15.63
CA LEU A 191 -2.47 -13.82 15.14
C LEU A 191 -2.39 -12.76 14.05
N GLY A 192 -1.23 -12.10 13.98
CA GLY A 192 -0.87 -11.23 12.86
C GLY A 192 -0.22 -12.02 11.73
N GLY A 193 -0.42 -11.56 10.50
CA GLY A 193 0.20 -12.15 9.32
C GLY A 193 -0.15 -11.42 8.05
N PHE A 194 0.26 -11.97 6.92
CA PHE A 194 -0.18 -11.51 5.62
C PHE A 194 -0.30 -12.67 4.64
N TYR A 195 -1.30 -12.61 3.77
CA TYR A 195 -1.36 -13.41 2.56
C TYR A 195 -0.68 -12.69 1.42
N HIS A 196 -0.18 -13.44 0.46
CA HIS A 196 0.45 -12.89 -0.73
C HIS A 196 0.23 -13.80 -1.94
N ASN A 197 0.18 -13.21 -3.14
CA ASN A 197 0.21 -13.99 -4.37
C ASN A 197 1.61 -14.55 -4.66
N MET A 198 1.75 -15.38 -5.70
CA MET A 198 3.04 -16.01 -6.02
C MET A 198 4.11 -14.98 -6.43
N ASP A 199 3.72 -13.88 -7.08
CA ASP A 199 4.64 -12.83 -7.50
C ASP A 199 5.33 -12.12 -6.32
N MET A 200 4.67 -12.07 -5.17
CA MET A 200 5.19 -11.44 -3.95
C MET A 200 6.07 -12.37 -3.10
N ARG A 201 6.18 -13.65 -3.46
CA ARG A 201 7.01 -14.62 -2.74
C ARG A 201 8.50 -14.36 -2.99
N PRO A 202 9.34 -14.14 -1.95
CA PRO A 202 10.78 -14.13 -2.12
C PRO A 202 11.28 -15.50 -2.58
N GLN A 203 12.24 -15.53 -3.50
CA GLN A 203 12.84 -16.77 -3.99
C GLN A 203 13.90 -17.30 -3.01
N GLN A 204 14.69 -16.41 -2.40
CA GLN A 204 15.72 -16.76 -1.45
C GLN A 204 15.14 -16.96 -0.04
N THR A 205 15.72 -17.89 0.71
CA THR A 205 15.38 -18.18 2.11
C THR A 205 15.80 -17.02 3.04
N TYR A 206 15.23 -16.98 4.26
CA TYR A 206 15.55 -15.99 5.30
C TYR A 206 15.31 -14.51 4.94
N ARG A 207 14.44 -14.23 3.95
CA ARG A 207 14.17 -12.86 3.47
C ARG A 207 13.03 -12.13 4.20
N ILE A 208 12.07 -12.84 4.81
CA ILE A 208 10.91 -12.24 5.50
C ILE A 208 11.02 -12.46 6.99
#